data_AF-A0A1J3CJQ6-F1
#
_entry.id   AF-A0A1J3CJQ6-F1
#
_cell.length_a   1.000
_cell.length_b   1.000
_cell.length_c   1.000
_cell.angle_alpha   90.00
_cell.angle_beta   90.00
_cell.angle_gamma   90.00
#
_symmetry.space_group_name_H-M   'P 1'
#
loop_
_entity.id
_entity.type
_entity.pdbx_description
1 polymer ?
#
loop_
_entity_poly.entity_id
_entity_poly.type
_entity_poly.pdbx_seq_one_letter_code
_entity_poly.pdbx_strand_id
1 'polypeptide(L)'
;RSWFMRPVLDLEVLDRRLNAISFFISSVELMASLRETVKSVKDISHLLKKFNSPTSLCTSNDWTSFLKSISALLHVNKIFEVGVSESLREHMRRFNLDIIEKAGLCISTE
;
A
#
# COMPACT_ATOMS: atom_id res chain seq x y z
N ARG A 1 8.87 -11.19 -5.37
CA ARG A 1 9.36 -12.35 -6.15
C ARG A 1 9.19 -12.15 -7.66
N SER A 2 8.02 -11.77 -8.16
CA SER A 2 7.76 -11.57 -9.60
C SER A 2 8.75 -10.61 -10.29
N TRP A 3 9.09 -9.48 -9.66
CA TRP A 3 10.03 -8.50 -10.22
C TRP A 3 11.44 -9.06 -10.45
N PHE A 4 11.88 -10.01 -9.62
CA PHE A 4 13.17 -10.68 -9.79
C PHE A 4 13.14 -11.70 -10.92
N MET A 5 12.03 -12.44 -11.05
CA MET A 5 11.86 -13.44 -12.12
C MET A 5 11.59 -12.81 -13.48
N ARG A 6 11.14 -11.55 -13.52
CA ARG A 6 10.82 -10.80 -14.74
C ARG A 6 11.32 -9.36 -14.59
N PRO A 7 12.62 -9.13 -14.77
CA PRO A 7 13.19 -7.78 -14.74
C PRO A 7 12.57 -6.91 -15.83
N VAL A 8 12.36 -5.64 -15.49
CA VAL A 8 11.84 -4.65 -16.43
C VAL A 8 13.03 -3.98 -17.12
N LEU A 9 12.95 -3.80 -18.43
CA LEU A 9 13.97 -3.10 -19.23
C LEU A 9 13.55 -1.66 -19.59
N ASP A 10 12.28 -1.34 -19.36
CA ASP A 10 11.74 0.01 -19.52
C ASP A 10 12.40 0.94 -18.49
N LEU A 11 13.18 1.90 -19.00
CA LEU A 11 13.93 2.85 -18.20
C LEU A 11 13.03 3.77 -17.38
N GLU A 12 11.87 4.16 -17.92
CA GLU A 12 10.94 5.06 -17.23
C GLU A 12 10.28 4.35 -16.03
N VAL A 13 9.95 3.06 -16.20
CA VAL A 13 9.44 2.24 -15.11
C VAL A 13 10.50 1.99 -14.04
N LEU A 14 11.76 1.79 -14.45
CA LEU A 14 12.87 1.64 -13.51
C LEU A 14 13.12 2.93 -12.73
N ASP A 15 13.15 4.08 -13.40
CA ASP A 15 13.36 5.38 -12.77
C ASP A 15 12.25 5.69 -11.75
N ARG A 16 10.97 5.48 -12.14
CA ARG A 16 9.83 5.63 -11.21
C ARG A 16 9.96 4.74 -9.97
N ARG A 17 10.44 3.50 -10.11
CA ARG A 17 10.68 2.60 -8.97
C ARG A 17 11.81 3.09 -8.08
N LEU A 18 12.93 3.52 -8.67
CA LEU A 18 14.08 4.05 -7.92
C LEU A 18 13.73 5.34 -7.18
N ASN A 19 12.97 6.23 -7.81
CA ASN A 19 12.46 7.46 -7.21
C ASN A 19 11.56 7.16 -6.00
N ALA A 20 10.66 6.18 -6.12
CA ALA A 20 9.81 5.75 -5.01
C ALA A 20 10.64 5.18 -3.84
N ILE A 21 11.65 4.36 -4.14
CA ILE A 21 12.57 3.82 -3.13
C ILE A 21 13.33 4.95 -2.42
N SER A 22 13.89 5.90 -3.18
CA SER A 22 14.62 7.05 -2.64
C SER A 22 13.75 7.90 -1.71
N PHE A 23 12.50 8.16 -2.10
CA PHE A 23 11.52 8.85 -1.26
C PHE A 23 11.33 8.12 0.08
N PHE A 24 11.01 6.82 0.06
CA PHE A 24 10.75 6.08 1.30
C PHE A 24 11.99 5.88 2.18
N ILE A 25 13.19 5.86 1.60
CA ILE A 25 14.45 5.89 2.36
C ILE A 25 14.60 7.23 3.10
N SER A 26 14.22 8.34 2.46
CA SER A 26 14.29 9.68 3.07
C SER A 26 13.19 9.95 4.11
N SER A 27 12.12 9.15 4.12
CA SER A 27 10.95 9.32 4.99
C SER A 27 10.81 8.18 6.01
N VAL A 28 11.79 8.05 6.92
CA VAL A 28 11.90 6.89 7.82
C VAL A 28 10.65 6.69 8.70
N GLU A 29 10.12 7.76 9.28
CA GLU A 29 8.94 7.71 10.16
C GLU A 29 7.66 7.31 9.39
N LEU A 30 7.47 7.89 8.21
CA LEU A 30 6.39 7.54 7.29
C LEU A 30 6.48 6.06 6.90
N MET A 31 7.68 5.59 6.55
CA MET A 31 7.93 4.20 6.16
C MET A 31 7.70 3.23 7.33
N ALA A 32 8.07 3.59 8.55
CA ALA A 32 7.82 2.79 9.74
C ALA A 32 6.31 2.64 10.00
N SER A 33 5.58 3.76 9.96
CA SER A 33 4.12 3.79 10.16
C SER A 33 3.38 2.97 9.09
N LEU A 34 3.79 3.13 7.83
CA LEU A 34 3.24 2.38 6.70
C LEU A 34 3.53 0.88 6.84
N ARG A 35 4.77 0.50 7.20
CA ARG A 35 5.18 -0.90 7.37
C ARG A 35 4.36 -1.60 8.45
N GLU A 36 4.21 -0.98 9.63
CA GLU A 36 3.44 -1.60 10.72
C GLU A 36 1.96 -1.74 10.36
N THR A 37 1.40 -0.76 9.65
CA THR A 37 0.02 -0.81 9.17
C THR A 37 -0.18 -1.93 8.15
N VAL A 38 0.65 -2.00 7.11
CA VAL A 38 0.54 -3.01 6.04
C VAL A 38 0.82 -4.42 6.58
N LYS A 39 1.69 -4.57 7.58
CA LYS A 39 1.97 -5.87 8.24
C LYS A 39 0.72 -6.49 8.88
N SER A 40 -0.24 -5.68 9.30
CA SER A 40 -1.51 -6.14 9.88
C SER A 40 -2.52 -6.64 8.84
N VAL A 41 -2.32 -6.29 7.55
CA VAL A 41 -3.21 -6.65 6.44
C VAL A 41 -3.03 -8.13 6.09
N LYS A 42 -4.13 -8.90 6.12
CA LYS A 42 -4.16 -10.29 5.67
C LYS A 42 -4.33 -10.38 4.15
N ASP A 43 -4.11 -11.57 3.61
CA ASP A 43 -4.36 -11.83 2.18
C ASP A 43 -5.88 -11.75 1.90
N ILE A 44 -6.30 -10.58 1.41
CA ILE A 44 -7.70 -10.27 1.08
C ILE A 44 -8.19 -11.18 -0.05
N SER A 45 -7.36 -11.45 -1.06
CA SER A 45 -7.76 -12.31 -2.19
C SER A 45 -8.04 -13.74 -1.71
N HIS A 46 -7.22 -14.25 -0.80
CA HIS A 46 -7.44 -15.55 -0.18
C HIS A 46 -8.70 -15.56 0.69
N LEU A 47 -8.92 -14.54 1.51
CA LEU A 47 -10.13 -14.42 2.34
C LEU A 47 -11.40 -14.36 1.49
N LEU A 48 -11.41 -13.58 0.41
CA LEU A 48 -12.54 -13.52 -0.52
C LEU A 48 -12.80 -14.87 -1.20
N LYS A 49 -11.75 -15.58 -1.62
CA LYS A 49 -11.89 -16.94 -2.17
C LYS A 49 -12.48 -17.90 -1.15
N LYS A 50 -12.08 -17.78 0.12
CA LYS A 50 -12.63 -18.57 1.23
C LYS A 50 -14.12 -18.27 1.40
N PHE A 51 -14.53 -17.01 1.44
CA PHE A 51 -15.94 -16.61 1.57
C PHE A 51 -16.82 -17.09 0.42
N ASN A 52 -16.30 -17.03 -0.81
CA ASN A 52 -17.03 -17.45 -2.01
C ASN A 52 -16.98 -18.96 -2.27
N SER A 53 -16.26 -19.73 -1.45
CA SER A 53 -16.16 -21.18 -1.62
C SER A 53 -17.33 -21.88 -0.91
N PRO A 54 -18.14 -22.68 -1.61
CA PRO A 54 -19.28 -23.39 -1.01
C PRO A 54 -18.86 -24.41 0.06
N THR A 55 -17.60 -24.87 0.01
CA THR A 55 -17.07 -25.93 0.87
C THR A 55 -16.24 -25.41 2.02
N SER A 56 -15.94 -24.10 2.06
CA SER A 56 -15.12 -23.54 3.13
C SER A 56 -16.00 -23.01 4.26
N LEU A 57 -15.65 -23.38 5.50
CA LEU A 57 -16.29 -22.83 6.67
C LEU A 57 -15.68 -21.46 6.97
N CYS A 58 -16.47 -20.40 6.76
CA CYS A 58 -16.11 -19.06 7.18
C CYS A 58 -16.45 -18.86 8.66
N THR A 59 -15.45 -18.48 9.45
CA THR A 59 -15.61 -18.22 10.88
C THR A 59 -15.75 -16.72 11.16
N SER A 60 -16.23 -16.36 12.35
CA SER A 60 -16.23 -14.97 12.84
C SER A 60 -14.82 -14.36 12.86
N ASN A 61 -13.80 -15.18 13.09
CA ASN A 61 -12.39 -14.76 13.07
C ASN A 61 -11.92 -14.39 11.66
N ASP A 62 -12.42 -15.07 10.61
CA ASP A 62 -12.10 -14.73 9.23
C ASP A 62 -12.71 -13.36 8.85
N TRP A 63 -13.98 -13.13 9.20
CA TRP A 63 -14.64 -11.83 9.04
C TRP A 63 -13.94 -10.72 9.81
N THR A 64 -13.57 -10.98 11.06
CA THR A 64 -12.80 -10.03 11.90
C THR A 64 -11.46 -9.69 11.26
N SER A 65 -10.75 -10.69 10.72
CA SER A 65 -9.47 -10.50 10.05
C SER A 65 -9.61 -9.71 8.75
N PHE A 66 -10.68 -9.95 8.00
CA PHE A 66 -11.02 -9.20 6.80
C PHE A 66 -11.32 -7.73 7.11
N LEU A 67 -12.18 -7.44 8.09
CA LEU A 67 -12.50 -6.09 8.52
C LEU A 67 -11.28 -5.33 9.05
N LYS A 68 -10.44 -5.98 9.86
CA LYS A 68 -9.17 -5.39 10.32
C LYS A 68 -8.23 -5.06 9.16
N SER A 69 -8.17 -5.93 8.14
CA SER A 69 -7.36 -5.71 6.95
C SER A 69 -7.85 -4.51 6.14
N ILE A 70 -9.16 -4.39 5.92
CA ILE A 70 -9.76 -3.24 5.24
C ILE A 70 -9.52 -1.95 6.03
N SER A 71 -9.78 -1.97 7.33
CA SER A 71 -9.55 -0.81 8.20
C SER A 71 -8.09 -0.34 8.16
N ALA A 72 -7.14 -1.26 8.23
CA ALA A 72 -5.71 -0.95 8.07
C ALA A 72 -5.40 -0.33 6.70
N LEU A 73 -6.00 -0.82 5.61
CA LEU A 73 -5.82 -0.23 4.28
C LEU A 73 -6.42 1.18 4.17
N LEU A 74 -7.58 1.44 4.77
CA LEU A 74 -8.15 2.79 4.84
C LEU A 74 -7.24 3.73 5.65
N HIS A 75 -6.63 3.22 6.73
CA HIS A 75 -5.70 3.98 7.55
C HIS A 75 -4.42 4.39 6.80
N VAL A 76 -4.01 3.63 5.77
CA VAL A 76 -2.86 4.01 4.91
C VAL A 76 -3.03 5.40 4.31
N ASN A 77 -4.23 5.78 3.89
CA ASN A 77 -4.47 7.13 3.37
C ASN A 77 -4.24 8.19 4.45
N LYS A 78 -4.69 7.93 5.68
CA LYS A 78 -4.47 8.87 6.77
C LYS A 78 -2.99 9.01 7.13
N ILE A 79 -2.22 7.93 7.01
CA ILE A 79 -0.76 7.97 7.19
C ILE A 79 -0.10 8.88 6.15
N PHE A 80 -0.52 8.84 4.89
CA PHE A 80 0.01 9.76 3.88
C PHE A 80 -0.45 11.20 4.13
N GLU A 81 -1.71 11.41 4.51
CA GLU A 81 -2.25 12.74 4.78
C GLU A 81 -1.52 13.45 5.93
N VAL A 82 -1.23 12.72 7.02
CA VAL A 82 -0.62 13.28 8.24
C VAL A 82 0.90 13.16 8.25
N GLY A 83 1.45 12.09 7.66
CA GLY A 83 2.88 11.78 7.71
C GLY A 83 3.72 12.42 6.59
N VAL A 84 3.08 13.06 5.61
CA VAL A 84 3.80 13.78 4.54
C VAL A 84 3.91 15.25 4.92
N SER A 85 5.07 15.63 5.45
CA SER A 85 5.46 17.03 5.67
C SER A 85 5.58 17.80 4.36
N GLU A 86 5.64 19.13 4.42
CA GLU A 86 5.85 19.96 3.23
C GLU A 86 7.19 19.65 2.53
N SER A 87 8.25 19.38 3.30
CA SER A 87 9.54 18.97 2.74
C SER A 87 9.47 17.63 1.99
N LEU A 88 8.69 16.67 2.49
CA LEU A 88 8.44 15.40 1.81
C LEU A 88 7.57 15.60 0.56
N ARG A 89 6.61 16.51 0.60
CA ARG A 89 5.78 16.90 -0.54
C ARG A 89 6.62 17.51 -1.66
N GLU A 90 7.58 18.36 -1.33
CA GLU A 90 8.56 18.89 -2.28
C GLU A 90 9.44 17.79 -2.88
N HIS A 91 9.93 16.86 -2.06
CA HIS A 91 10.66 15.69 -2.58
C HIS A 91 9.80 14.85 -3.53
N MET A 92 8.53 14.58 -3.20
CA MET A 92 7.62 13.86 -4.10
C MET A 92 7.45 14.56 -5.44
N ARG A 93 7.31 15.89 -5.46
CA ARG A 93 7.21 16.68 -6.70
C ARG A 93 8.51 16.58 -7.51
N ARG A 94 9.67 16.69 -6.87
CA ARG A 94 10.99 16.54 -7.54
C ARG A 94 11.16 15.15 -8.16
N PHE A 95 10.68 14.11 -7.49
CA PHE A 95 10.73 12.73 -7.95
C PHE A 95 9.56 12.31 -8.87
N ASN A 96 8.66 13.24 -9.20
CA ASN A 96 7.45 13.02 -9.98
C ASN A 96 6.63 11.79 -9.49
N LEU A 97 6.47 11.68 -8.17
CA LEU A 97 5.76 10.56 -7.54
C LEU A 97 4.27 10.87 -7.38
N ASP A 98 3.44 10.04 -7.99
CA ASP A 98 1.98 10.10 -7.94
C ASP A 98 1.37 9.13 -6.90
N ILE A 99 2.17 8.65 -5.94
CA ILE A 99 1.74 7.57 -5.03
C ILE A 99 0.60 7.99 -4.09
N ILE A 100 0.60 9.24 -3.62
CA ILE A 100 -0.50 9.77 -2.80
C ILE A 100 -1.77 9.90 -3.64
N GLU A 101 -1.64 10.39 -4.87
CA GLU A 101 -2.77 10.53 -5.79
C GLU A 101 -3.37 9.17 -6.13
N LYS A 102 -2.53 8.18 -6.46
CA LYS A 102 -2.95 6.79 -6.69
C LYS A 102 -3.62 6.17 -5.47
N ALA A 103 -3.08 6.39 -4.27
CA ALA A 103 -3.70 5.91 -3.03
C ALA A 103 -5.07 6.57 -2.79
N GLY A 104 -5.17 7.88 -3.04
CA GLY A 104 -6.43 8.63 -3.01
C GLY A 104 -7.47 8.06 -3.98
N LEU A 105 -7.11 7.86 -5.25
CA LEU A 105 -8.00 7.32 -6.28
C LEU A 105 -8.51 5.91 -5.96
N CYS A 106 -7.70 5.06 -5.34
CA CYS A 106 -8.10 3.68 -5.02
C CYS A 106 -8.97 3.55 -3.76
N ILE A 107 -9.05 4.59 -2.93
CA ILE A 107 -9.67 4.54 -1.60
C ILE A 107 -10.79 5.58 -1.44
N SER A 108 -10.85 6.62 -2.27
CA SER A 108 -12.00 7.52 -2.31
C SER A 108 -13.27 6.74 -2.63
N THR A 109 -14.33 7.01 -1.86
CA THR A 109 -15.67 6.42 -2.01
C THR A 109 -16.56 7.22 -2.97
N GLU A 110 -15.98 7.94 -3.91
CA GLU A 110 -16.71 8.52 -5.06
C GLU A 110 -16.80 7.51 -6.21
#